data_AF-A0A3B8LF42-F1
#
_entry.id   AF-A0A3B8LF42-F1
#
_cell.length_a   1.000
_cell.length_b   1.000
_cell.length_c   1.000
_cell.angle_alpha   90.00
_cell.angle_beta   90.00
_cell.angle_gamma   90.00
#
_symmetry.space_group_name_H-M   'P 1'
#
loop_
_entity.id
_entity.type
_entity.pdbx_description
1 polymer ?
#
loop_
_entity_poly.entity_id
_entity_poly.type
_entity_poly.pdbx_seq_one_letter_code
_entity_poly.pdbx_strand_id
1 'polypeptide(L)' 'WKAFDEMERLGWIGSQRPRMVVVQAEHCAPVVRAFEAGADSAELFENARTVASGLRVPAAIGDFLMLRVLAESNGTAISV' A
#
# COMPACT_ATOMS: atom_id res chain seq x y z
N TRP A 1 -5.94 -9.72 3.22
CA TRP A 1 -5.32 -9.52 1.87
C TRP A 1 -5.92 -10.54 0.92
N LYS A 2 -6.55 -10.12 -0.18
CA LYS A 2 -7.47 -10.99 -0.94
C LYS A 2 -6.86 -12.34 -1.34
N ALA A 3 -5.69 -12.33 -1.96
CA ALA A 3 -5.08 -13.56 -2.45
C ALA A 3 -4.71 -14.55 -1.32
N PHE A 4 -4.10 -14.12 -0.21
CA PHE A 4 -3.81 -15.09 0.86
C PHE A 4 -5.07 -15.53 1.61
N ASP A 5 -6.11 -14.70 1.68
CA ASP A 5 -7.38 -15.10 2.28
C ASP A 5 -8.04 -16.19 1.42
N GLU A 6 -7.98 -16.05 0.09
CA GLU A 6 -8.50 -17.04 -0.85
C GLU A 6 -7.66 -18.31 -0.87
N MET A 7 -6.34 -18.20 -0.90
CA MET A 7 -5.44 -19.36 -0.86
C MET A 7 -5.57 -20.14 0.45
N GLU A 8 -5.81 -19.49 1.59
CA GLU A 8 -6.11 -20.17 2.85
C GLU A 8 -7.45 -20.91 2.77
N ARG A 9 -8.51 -20.28 2.25
CA ARG A 9 -9.83 -20.92 2.08
C ARG A 9 -9.80 -22.12 1.13
N LEU A 10 -8.93 -22.07 0.12
CA LEU A 10 -8.70 -23.18 -0.80
C LEU A 10 -7.79 -24.28 -0.21
N GLY A 11 -7.23 -24.07 0.99
CA GLY A 11 -6.32 -25.01 1.64
C GLY A 11 -4.92 -25.06 1.02
N TRP A 12 -4.54 -24.06 0.21
CA TRP A 12 -3.23 -24.02 -0.46
C TRP A 12 -2.12 -23.52 0.47
N ILE A 13 -2.47 -22.69 1.46
CA ILE A 13 -1.55 -22.17 2.48
C ILE A 13 -2.20 -22.23 3.87
N GLY A 14 -1.38 -22.13 4.93
CA GLY A 14 -1.87 -21.99 6.30
C GLY A 14 -2.28 -20.56 6.68
N SER A 15 -2.54 -20.35 7.97
CA SER A 15 -3.00 -19.07 8.53
C SER A 15 -1.89 -18.03 8.72
N GLN A 16 -0.62 -18.39 8.51
CA GLN A 16 0.50 -17.45 8.62
C GLN A 16 0.44 -16.39 7.51
N ARG A 17 0.88 -15.17 7.84
CA ARG A 17 0.75 -13.98 6.99
C ARG A 17 2.04 -13.18 6.94
N PRO A 18 2.47 -12.69 5.77
CA PRO A 18 3.62 -11.80 5.69
C PRO A 18 3.27 -10.40 6.18
N ARG A 19 4.30 -9.65 6.58
CA ARG A 19 4.21 -8.20 6.72
C ARG A 19 4.18 -7.57 5.33
N MET A 20 3.30 -6.60 5.10
CA MET A 20 3.21 -5.91 3.81
C MET A 20 4.05 -4.64 3.83
N VAL A 21 4.66 -4.31 2.68
CA VAL A 21 5.46 -3.10 2.50
C VAL A 21 4.94 -2.34 1.29
N VAL A 22 4.61 -1.07 1.48
CA VAL A 22 4.37 -0.13 0.39
C VAL A 22 5.67 0.60 0.07
N VAL A 23 6.07 0.59 -1.21
CA VAL A 23 7.23 1.34 -1.70
C VAL A 23 6.74 2.28 -2.79
N GLN A 24 6.98 3.57 -2.63
CA GLN A 24 6.61 4.59 -3.61
C GLN A 24 7.82 5.45 -4.00
N ALA A 25 7.77 6.09 -5.17
CA ALA A 25 8.81 7.02 -5.56
C ALA A 25 8.71 8.30 -4.71
N GLU A 26 9.83 8.90 -4.30
CA GLU A 26 9.91 10.11 -3.47
C GLU A 26 8.96 11.23 -3.96
N HIS A 27 8.85 11.38 -5.28
CA HIS A 27 8.02 12.41 -5.91
C HIS A 27 6.65 11.91 -6.41
N CYS A 28 6.17 10.77 -5.90
CA CYS A 28 4.82 10.25 -6.08
C CYS A 28 4.49 9.25 -4.96
N ALA A 29 4.44 9.74 -3.71
CA ALA A 29 4.30 8.92 -2.51
C ALA A 29 3.03 9.20 -1.67
N PRO A 30 1.81 9.21 -2.27
CA PRO A 30 0.58 9.53 -1.54
C PRO A 30 0.29 8.58 -0.36
N VAL A 31 0.52 7.27 -0.52
CA VAL A 31 0.23 6.27 0.51
C VAL A 31 1.27 6.31 1.62
N VAL A 32 2.54 6.56 1.30
CA VAL A 32 3.60 6.76 2.32
C VAL A 32 3.24 7.96 3.21
N ARG A 33 2.86 9.10 2.62
CA ARG A 33 2.43 10.28 3.38
C ARG A 33 1.21 10.00 4.26
N ALA A 34 0.21 9.30 3.73
CA ALA A 34 -0.98 8.93 4.50
C ALA A 34 -0.66 7.98 5.66
N PHE A 35 0.21 7.00 5.42
CA PHE A 35 0.68 6.07 6.45
C PHE A 35 1.40 6.79 7.60
N GLU A 36 2.33 7.70 7.27
CA GLU A 36 3.06 8.51 8.26
C GLU A 36 2.15 9.45 9.06
N ALA A 37 1.11 9.99 8.40
CA ALA A 37 0.11 10.85 9.04
C ALA A 37 -0.92 10.08 9.87
N GLY A 38 -0.94 8.74 9.81
CA GLY A 38 -1.97 7.91 10.46
C GLY A 38 -3.37 8.14 9.87
N ALA A 39 -3.46 8.49 8.59
CA ALA A 39 -4.71 8.75 7.90
C ALA A 39 -5.36 7.46 7.37
N ASP A 40 -6.68 7.49 7.18
CA ASP A 40 -7.45 6.37 6.62
C ASP A 40 -7.49 6.37 5.08
N SER A 41 -7.09 7.46 4.45
CA SER A 41 -6.99 7.63 2.99
C SER A 41 -5.85 8.58 2.62
N ALA A 42 -5.39 8.51 1.38
CA ALA A 42 -4.37 9.40 0.84
C ALA A 42 -4.98 10.57 0.08
N GLU A 43 -4.41 11.75 0.28
CA GLU A 43 -4.72 12.92 -0.54
C GLU A 43 -4.00 12.85 -1.89
N LEU A 44 -4.49 13.64 -2.85
CA LEU A 44 -3.86 13.78 -4.16
C LEU A 44 -2.41 14.26 -4.00
N PHE A 45 -1.47 13.50 -4.56
CA PHE A 45 -0.07 13.92 -4.65
C PHE A 45 0.13 14.84 -5.86
N GLU A 46 0.15 16.15 -5.60
CA GLU A 46 0.32 17.15 -6.64
C GLU A 46 1.66 17.02 -7.38
N ASN A 47 1.66 17.35 -8.67
CA ASN A 47 2.87 17.42 -9.51
C ASN A 47 3.71 16.13 -9.48
N ALA A 48 3.06 14.98 -9.39
CA ALA A 48 3.72 13.69 -9.28
C ALA A 48 4.65 13.41 -10.46
N ARG A 49 5.88 12.98 -10.15
CA ARG A 49 6.93 12.66 -11.12
C ARG A 49 7.72 11.43 -10.68
N THR A 50 8.09 10.58 -11.63
CA THR A 50 9.01 9.46 -11.41
C THR A 50 9.41 8.89 -12.77
N VAL A 51 10.59 8.28 -12.85
CA VAL A 51 11.01 7.51 -14.03
C VAL A 51 10.15 6.25 -14.22
N ALA A 52 9.61 5.73 -13.11
CA ALA A 52 8.73 4.56 -13.09
C ALA A 52 7.29 4.95 -13.44
N SER A 53 7.03 5.24 -14.72
CA SER A 53 5.72 5.75 -15.18
C SER A 53 4.53 4.88 -14.78
N GLY A 54 4.70 3.55 -14.72
CA GLY A 54 3.65 2.63 -14.26
C GLY A 54 3.30 2.72 -12.77
N LEU A 55 4.17 3.34 -11.96
CA LEU A 55 3.96 3.60 -10.53
C LEU A 55 3.61 5.07 -10.24
N ARG A 56 3.49 5.91 -11.27
CA ARG A 56 3.09 7.32 -11.12
C ARG A 56 1.58 7.42 -10.89
N VAL A 57 1.15 7.04 -9.70
CA VAL A 57 -0.26 7.03 -9.27
C VAL A 57 -0.44 8.04 -8.15
N PRO A 58 -0.80 9.30 -8.47
CA PRO A 58 -0.89 10.38 -7.48
C PRO A 58 -2.11 10.27 -6.56
N ALA A 59 -3.15 9.54 -6.96
CA ALA A 59 -4.32 9.23 -6.16
C ALA A 59 -4.77 7.81 -6.49
N ALA A 60 -4.58 6.87 -5.56
CA ALA A 60 -4.94 5.48 -5.77
C ALA A 60 -6.38 5.23 -5.30
N ILE A 61 -7.22 4.66 -6.17
CA ILE A 61 -8.64 4.38 -5.87
C ILE A 61 -8.80 3.46 -4.65
N GLY A 62 -7.82 2.58 -4.39
CA GLY A 62 -7.84 1.61 -3.28
C GLY A 62 -6.84 1.91 -2.16
N ASP A 63 -6.41 3.16 -2.01
CA ASP A 63 -5.47 3.59 -0.97
C ASP A 63 -5.91 3.19 0.45
N PHE A 64 -7.18 3.35 0.79
CA PHE A 64 -7.77 2.96 2.07
C PHE A 64 -7.64 1.45 2.34
N LEU A 65 -7.72 0.61 1.30
CA LEU A 65 -7.45 -0.83 1.41
C LEU A 65 -5.97 -1.09 1.68
N MET A 66 -5.07 -0.33 1.06
CA MET A 66 -3.63 -0.46 1.28
C MET A 66 -3.25 -0.08 2.71
N LEU A 67 -3.74 1.07 3.21
CA LEU A 67 -3.49 1.56 4.57
C LEU A 67 -4.02 0.58 5.62
N ARG A 68 -5.24 0.07 5.42
CA ARG A 68 -5.81 -0.98 6.27
C ARG A 68 -4.93 -2.25 6.28
N VAL A 69 -4.48 -2.72 5.12
CA VAL A 69 -3.61 -3.90 5.01
C VAL A 69 -2.25 -3.66 5.69
N LEU A 70 -1.69 -2.45 5.61
CA LEU A 70 -0.47 -2.10 6.34
C LEU A 70 -0.68 -2.20 7.85
N ALA A 71 -1.79 -1.69 8.38
CA ALA A 71 -2.12 -1.83 9.80
C ALA A 71 -2.33 -3.31 10.20
N GLU A 72 -3.15 -4.06 9.47
CA GLU A 72 -3.46 -5.47 9.74
C GLU A 72 -2.23 -6.38 9.68
N SER A 73 -1.29 -6.12 8.76
CA SER A 73 -0.06 -6.91 8.60
C SER A 73 1.09 -6.48 9.51
N ASN A 74 0.90 -5.46 10.36
CA ASN A 74 1.99 -4.76 11.05
C ASN A 74 3.11 -4.36 10.05
N GLY A 75 2.69 -3.86 8.89
CA GLY A 75 3.52 -3.50 7.74
C GLY A 75 4.23 -2.16 7.89
N THR A 76 4.78 -1.67 6.78
CA THR A 76 5.39 -0.33 6.71
C THR A 76 5.23 0.28 5.32
N ALA A 77 5.38 1.60 5.23
CA ALA A 77 5.53 2.30 3.97
C ALA A 77 6.90 3.00 3.92
N ILE A 78 7.49 3.10 2.72
CA ILE A 78 8.75 3.83 2.48
C ILE A 78 8.70 4.49 1.11
N SER A 79 9.33 5.66 0.99
CA SER A 79 9.59 6.31 -0.29
C SER A 79 11.07 6.25 -0.68
N VAL A 80 11.36 6.10 -1.97
CA VAL A 80 12.71 5.94 -2.55
C VAL A 80 12.92 6.75 -3.83
#